data_AF-A0A0D6LF31-F1
#
_entry.id   AF-A0A0D6LF31-F1
#
_cell.length_a   1.000
_cell.length_b   1.000
_cell.length_c   1.000
_cell.angle_alpha   90.00
_cell.angle_beta   90.00
_cell.angle_gamma   90.00
#
_symmetry.space_group_name_H-M   'P 1'
#
loop_
_entity.id
_entity.type
_entity.pdbx_description
1 polymer ?
#
loop_
_entity_poly.entity_id
_entity_poly.type
_entity_poly.pdbx_seq_one_letter_code
_entity_poly.pdbx_strand_id
1 'polypeptide(L)'
;MSKKTELMHWDCAMEEMAEAAAKDCPTTPAQPTIPGGNDKFGLVFESTNVKGKECNPVTKTDTLIKTWWKEGAKKQEDQKRVQDNDKFAQMAYSESSGLGCTYQTCGRQLYVLCLYGQDAVTKVNAQGDLYPATQQESELCNQCGNNAAGQLQCADALCNPPYTPSNVYKKKLKLALPVNRFRLRRLLATGWAKDKKIKYAKPASKMNALVYDKDLEDAAFTYVTANQNDCPTKQEKDIGENFWSGTYTLTEEEAMKEIAHDETKKIGCAAKSCPPQGITVVDCRYDPAITDSDTIYTAGKMPCKPCPSGTTCSKLGGLCEAPATP
;
A
#
# COMPACT_ATOMS: atom_id res chain seq x y z
N MET A 1 11.63 -15.09 -22.97
CA MET A 1 11.40 -13.77 -22.32
C MET A 1 9.98 -13.32 -22.64
N SER A 2 9.46 -12.29 -21.98
CA SER A 2 8.16 -11.72 -22.30
C SER A 2 8.29 -10.34 -22.92
N LYS A 3 7.55 -10.09 -23.99
CA LYS A 3 7.30 -8.73 -24.48
C LYS A 3 6.04 -8.19 -23.83
N LYS A 4 5.95 -6.87 -23.69
CA LYS A 4 4.72 -6.18 -23.23
C LYS A 4 4.25 -6.66 -21.84
N THR A 5 5.17 -6.92 -20.92
CA THR A 5 4.82 -7.17 -19.51
C THR A 5 4.72 -5.84 -18.77
N GLU A 6 3.59 -5.60 -18.13
CA GLU A 6 3.40 -4.40 -17.31
C GLU A 6 4.25 -4.46 -16.04
N LEU A 7 4.83 -3.32 -15.67
CA LEU A 7 5.46 -3.13 -14.37
C LEU A 7 4.36 -3.19 -13.30
N MET A 8 4.59 -3.99 -12.28
CA MET A 8 3.65 -4.12 -11.18
C MET A 8 3.77 -2.93 -10.23
N HIS A 9 2.71 -2.13 -10.13
CA HIS A 9 2.64 -0.98 -9.23
C HIS A 9 1.96 -1.37 -7.93
N TRP A 10 2.52 -0.94 -6.80
CA TRP A 10 1.84 -1.08 -5.52
C TRP A 10 0.61 -0.15 -5.47
N ASP A 11 -0.56 -0.72 -5.24
CA ASP A 11 -1.82 0.00 -5.06
C ASP A 11 -2.31 -0.17 -3.62
N CYS A 12 -2.33 0.93 -2.88
CA CYS A 12 -2.74 0.96 -1.48
C CYS A 12 -4.24 0.68 -1.29
N ALA A 13 -5.10 1.01 -2.28
CA ALA A 13 -6.52 0.64 -2.21
C ALA A 13 -6.69 -0.87 -2.37
N MET A 14 -5.87 -1.51 -3.20
CA MET A 14 -5.82 -2.97 -3.30
C MET A 14 -5.29 -3.61 -2.01
N GLU A 15 -4.27 -3.03 -1.38
CA GLU A 15 -3.79 -3.48 -0.06
C GLU A 15 -4.90 -3.43 1.01
N GLU A 16 -5.72 -2.37 1.03
CA GLU A 16 -6.86 -2.26 1.96
C GLU A 16 -7.91 -3.36 1.71
N MET A 17 -8.25 -3.60 0.44
CA MET A 17 -9.16 -4.69 0.08
C MET A 17 -8.58 -6.05 0.45
N ALA A 18 -7.28 -6.23 0.29
CA ALA A 18 -6.58 -7.44 0.70
C ALA A 18 -6.65 -7.63 2.22
N GLU A 19 -6.43 -6.57 3.01
CA GLU A 19 -6.55 -6.57 4.47
C GLU A 19 -7.97 -6.93 4.92
N ALA A 20 -8.98 -6.31 4.31
CA ALA A 20 -10.38 -6.63 4.58
C ALA A 20 -10.71 -8.09 4.25
N ALA A 21 -10.21 -8.62 3.12
CA ALA A 21 -10.43 -10.00 2.69
C ALA A 21 -9.66 -11.03 3.55
N ALA A 22 -8.53 -10.63 4.13
CA ALA A 22 -7.73 -11.46 5.04
C ALA A 22 -8.22 -11.39 6.50
N LYS A 23 -9.20 -10.52 6.81
CA LYS A 23 -9.77 -10.36 8.14
C LYS A 23 -10.24 -11.71 8.67
N ASP A 24 -9.76 -12.06 9.86
CA ASP A 24 -10.05 -13.32 10.57
C ASP A 24 -9.57 -14.60 9.87
N CYS A 25 -8.68 -14.48 8.87
CA CYS A 25 -8.03 -15.60 8.16
C CYS A 25 -9.01 -16.63 7.61
N PRO A 26 -9.89 -16.24 6.66
CA PRO A 26 -10.89 -17.15 6.12
C PRO A 26 -10.24 -18.30 5.35
N THR A 27 -10.89 -19.45 5.34
CA THR A 27 -10.46 -20.59 4.50
C THR A 27 -10.57 -20.26 3.01
N THR A 28 -11.50 -19.38 2.66
CA THR A 28 -11.70 -18.86 1.30
C THR A 28 -11.99 -17.37 1.37
N PRO A 29 -11.03 -16.49 1.04
CA PRO A 29 -11.24 -15.05 0.96
C PRO A 29 -12.31 -14.68 -0.04
N ALA A 30 -13.08 -13.63 0.30
CA ALA A 30 -13.92 -12.97 -0.68
C ALA A 30 -13.04 -12.26 -1.72
N GLN A 31 -13.16 -12.65 -2.99
CA GLN A 31 -12.47 -12.00 -4.09
C GLN A 31 -13.19 -10.68 -4.44
N PRO A 32 -12.53 -9.51 -4.30
CA PRO A 32 -13.17 -8.24 -4.59
C PRO A 32 -13.38 -8.03 -6.10
N THR A 33 -14.42 -7.27 -6.45
CA THR A 33 -14.71 -6.84 -7.82
C THR A 33 -14.05 -5.49 -8.11
N ILE A 34 -13.55 -5.29 -9.32
CA ILE A 34 -12.95 -4.03 -9.76
C ILE A 34 -14.05 -2.96 -9.90
N PRO A 35 -13.98 -1.83 -9.19
CA PRO A 35 -15.02 -0.82 -9.25
C PRO A 35 -15.16 -0.20 -10.64
N GLY A 36 -16.40 -0.06 -11.11
CA GLY A 36 -16.70 0.47 -12.45
C GLY A 36 -16.74 -0.59 -13.56
N GLY A 37 -16.59 -1.88 -13.23
CA GLY A 37 -16.72 -2.99 -14.16
C GLY A 37 -17.27 -4.27 -13.51
N ASN A 38 -17.29 -5.34 -14.30
CA ASN A 38 -17.70 -6.69 -13.86
C ASN A 38 -16.49 -7.61 -13.58
N ASP A 39 -15.27 -7.15 -13.87
CA ASP A 39 -14.05 -7.91 -13.69
C ASP A 39 -13.67 -7.99 -12.21
N LYS A 40 -12.97 -9.07 -11.83
CA LYS A 40 -12.46 -9.27 -10.47
C LYS A 40 -10.95 -9.02 -10.40
N PHE A 41 -10.47 -8.65 -9.22
CA PHE A 41 -9.03 -8.65 -8.94
C PHE A 41 -8.52 -10.09 -8.92
N GLY A 42 -7.32 -10.34 -9.46
CA GLY A 42 -6.66 -11.62 -9.24
C GLY A 42 -6.40 -11.80 -7.75
N LEU A 43 -6.64 -12.99 -7.20
CA LEU A 43 -6.49 -13.25 -5.76
C LEU A 43 -5.66 -14.50 -5.56
N VAL A 44 -4.62 -14.38 -4.73
CA VAL A 44 -3.86 -15.53 -4.22
C VAL A 44 -3.73 -15.40 -2.72
N PHE A 45 -3.79 -16.52 -2.02
CA PHE A 45 -3.55 -16.56 -0.59
C PHE A 45 -2.91 -17.87 -0.17
N GLU A 46 -2.24 -17.85 0.98
CA GLU A 46 -1.78 -19.04 1.67
C GLU A 46 -1.70 -18.80 3.17
N SER A 47 -1.98 -19.84 3.95
CA SER A 47 -1.79 -19.85 5.40
C SER A 47 -0.68 -20.83 5.75
N THR A 48 0.26 -20.40 6.60
CA THR A 48 1.37 -21.23 7.08
C THR A 48 1.54 -21.12 8.59
N ASN A 49 2.04 -22.18 9.23
CA ASN A 49 2.24 -22.18 10.67
C ASN A 49 3.44 -21.34 11.10
N VAL A 50 3.28 -20.57 12.17
CA VAL A 50 4.33 -19.78 12.81
C VAL A 50 4.52 -20.17 14.27
N LYS A 51 5.77 -20.10 14.74
CA LYS A 51 6.12 -20.43 16.13
C LYS A 51 5.78 -19.23 17.02
N GLY A 52 4.62 -19.29 17.68
CA GLY A 52 4.14 -18.23 18.57
C GLY A 52 3.58 -17.02 17.81
N LYS A 53 3.35 -15.90 18.52
CA LYS A 53 3.00 -14.61 17.90
C LYS A 53 4.24 -14.06 17.20
N GLU A 54 4.42 -14.39 15.92
CA GLU A 54 5.49 -13.86 15.07
C GLU A 54 5.22 -12.38 14.78
N CYS A 55 5.84 -11.48 15.56
CA CYS A 55 5.64 -10.03 15.42
C CYS A 55 6.38 -9.40 14.22
N ASN A 56 7.15 -10.19 13.46
CA ASN A 56 7.83 -9.78 12.23
C ASN A 56 7.75 -10.89 11.18
N PRO A 57 6.57 -11.07 10.55
CA PRO A 57 6.38 -12.14 9.57
C PRO A 57 7.04 -11.86 8.22
N VAL A 58 7.73 -10.73 8.03
CA VAL A 58 8.26 -10.30 6.72
C VAL A 58 9.16 -11.36 6.08
N THR A 59 10.09 -11.94 6.84
CA THR A 59 11.00 -12.98 6.31
C THR A 59 10.22 -14.21 5.83
N LYS A 60 9.15 -14.57 6.55
CA LYS A 60 8.29 -15.71 6.19
C LYS A 60 7.42 -15.38 4.99
N THR A 61 6.84 -14.18 4.94
CA THR A 61 6.07 -13.69 3.79
C THR A 61 6.93 -13.65 2.53
N ASP A 62 8.15 -13.12 2.61
CA ASP A 62 9.11 -13.12 1.51
C ASP A 62 9.47 -14.54 1.05
N THR A 63 9.76 -15.43 2.01
CA THR A 63 10.03 -16.84 1.71
C THR A 63 8.84 -17.51 1.02
N LEU A 64 7.63 -17.22 1.48
CA LEU A 64 6.39 -17.80 0.97
C LEU A 64 6.12 -17.36 -0.47
N ILE A 65 6.20 -16.06 -0.75
CA ILE A 65 6.01 -15.50 -2.09
C ILE A 65 7.09 -16.02 -3.06
N LYS A 66 8.36 -16.09 -2.62
CA LYS A 66 9.44 -16.71 -3.40
C LYS A 66 9.19 -18.18 -3.68
N THR A 67 8.59 -18.89 -2.73
CA THR A 67 8.21 -20.30 -2.90
C THR A 67 7.07 -20.45 -3.91
N TRP A 68 6.05 -19.58 -3.88
CA TRP A 68 4.99 -19.57 -4.89
C TRP A 68 5.56 -19.46 -6.31
N TRP A 69 6.46 -18.50 -6.50
CA TRP A 69 7.13 -18.30 -7.78
C TRP A 69 7.98 -19.52 -8.16
N LYS A 70 8.88 -19.95 -7.28
CA LYS A 70 9.83 -21.03 -7.55
C LYS A 70 9.14 -22.35 -7.86
N GLU A 71 8.18 -22.77 -7.04
CA GLU A 71 7.49 -24.05 -7.23
C GLU A 71 6.52 -24.00 -8.40
N GLY A 72 5.89 -22.85 -8.66
CA GLY A 72 5.04 -22.68 -9.82
C GLY A 72 5.83 -22.61 -11.14
N ALA A 73 7.01 -21.99 -11.15
CA ALA A 73 7.90 -21.96 -12.31
C ALA A 73 8.39 -23.35 -12.72
N LYS A 74 8.61 -24.26 -11.76
CA LYS A 74 8.97 -25.65 -12.06
C LYS A 74 7.89 -26.41 -12.84
N LYS A 75 6.63 -25.99 -12.73
CA LYS A 75 5.52 -26.59 -13.45
C LYS A 75 5.39 -26.05 -14.88
N GLN A 76 6.17 -25.03 -15.26
CA GLN A 76 6.06 -24.37 -16.56
C GLN A 76 7.00 -24.99 -17.58
N GLU A 77 6.43 -25.33 -18.74
CA GLU A 77 7.20 -25.68 -19.95
C GLU A 77 7.36 -24.47 -20.87
N ASP A 78 6.34 -23.59 -20.92
CA ASP A 78 6.27 -22.40 -21.76
C ASP A 78 5.48 -21.28 -21.06
N GLN A 79 5.00 -20.28 -21.81
CA GLN A 79 4.22 -19.16 -21.28
C GLN A 79 2.77 -19.51 -20.89
N LYS A 80 2.32 -20.74 -21.14
CA LYS A 80 0.91 -21.08 -20.98
C LYS A 80 0.51 -21.22 -19.53
N ARG A 81 -0.77 -21.01 -19.28
CA ARG A 81 -1.37 -21.30 -17.98
C ARG A 81 -1.44 -22.81 -17.76
N VAL A 82 -0.85 -23.25 -16.66
CA VAL A 82 -0.90 -24.62 -16.16
C VAL A 82 -2.02 -24.76 -15.13
N GLN A 83 -2.80 -25.84 -15.22
CA GLN A 83 -3.85 -26.14 -14.25
C GLN A 83 -3.27 -26.29 -12.84
N ASP A 84 -4.00 -25.84 -11.81
CA ASP A 84 -3.57 -25.88 -10.40
C ASP A 84 -2.23 -25.15 -10.14
N ASN A 85 -1.92 -24.14 -10.96
CA ASN A 85 -0.76 -23.27 -10.84
C ASN A 85 -1.15 -21.78 -10.71
N ASP A 86 -2.34 -21.51 -10.16
CA ASP A 86 -2.95 -20.18 -10.16
C ASP A 86 -2.09 -19.13 -9.46
N LYS A 87 -1.34 -19.48 -8.40
CA LYS A 87 -0.43 -18.54 -7.72
C LYS A 87 0.62 -17.99 -8.67
N PHE A 88 1.26 -18.87 -9.44
CA PHE A 88 2.23 -18.46 -10.45
C PHE A 88 1.56 -17.74 -11.61
N ALA A 89 0.39 -18.23 -12.06
CA ALA A 89 -0.36 -17.60 -13.14
C ALA A 89 -0.65 -16.11 -12.84
N GLN A 90 -1.12 -15.81 -11.63
CA GLN A 90 -1.39 -14.42 -11.22
C GLN A 90 -0.10 -13.58 -11.15
N MET A 91 0.99 -14.13 -10.62
CA MET A 91 2.27 -13.43 -10.51
C MET A 91 2.91 -13.15 -11.88
N ALA A 92 2.72 -14.04 -12.86
CA ALA A 92 3.37 -13.99 -14.17
C ALA A 92 2.50 -13.34 -15.26
N TYR A 93 1.27 -12.96 -14.96
CA TYR A 93 0.33 -12.45 -15.96
C TYR A 93 0.72 -11.05 -16.44
N SER A 94 1.11 -10.97 -17.71
CA SER A 94 1.71 -9.76 -18.30
C SER A 94 0.83 -8.52 -18.28
N GLU A 95 -0.49 -8.68 -18.28
CA GLU A 95 -1.43 -7.54 -18.35
C GLU A 95 -1.79 -6.97 -16.98
N SER A 96 -1.35 -7.59 -15.88
CA SER A 96 -1.60 -7.07 -14.54
C SER A 96 -0.56 -6.02 -14.16
N SER A 97 -1.01 -4.79 -13.87
CA SER A 97 -0.16 -3.65 -13.50
C SER A 97 -0.36 -3.15 -12.06
N GLY A 98 -1.29 -3.74 -11.30
CA GLY A 98 -1.57 -3.37 -9.90
C GLY A 98 -1.35 -4.53 -8.93
N LEU A 99 -0.79 -4.23 -7.75
CA LEU A 99 -0.55 -5.20 -6.69
C LEU A 99 -0.88 -4.61 -5.32
N GLY A 100 -1.61 -5.36 -4.51
CA GLY A 100 -1.81 -5.07 -3.09
C GLY A 100 -1.73 -6.34 -2.28
N CYS A 101 -0.74 -6.45 -1.41
CA CYS A 101 -0.58 -7.62 -0.53
C CYS A 101 -0.75 -7.24 0.93
N THR A 102 -1.30 -8.16 1.70
CA THR A 102 -1.35 -8.09 3.16
C THR A 102 -0.90 -9.40 3.77
N TYR A 103 -0.62 -9.37 5.07
CA TYR A 103 -0.43 -10.57 5.86
C TYR A 103 -1.15 -10.40 7.20
N GLN A 104 -1.75 -11.46 7.74
CA GLN A 104 -2.50 -11.44 8.99
C GLN A 104 -2.08 -12.62 9.87
N THR A 105 -1.87 -12.39 11.16
CA THR A 105 -1.61 -13.49 12.10
C THR A 105 -2.89 -13.90 12.82
N CYS A 106 -3.31 -15.16 12.66
CA CYS A 106 -4.45 -15.74 13.36
C CYS A 106 -3.99 -16.90 14.23
N GLY A 107 -3.86 -16.65 15.53
CA GLY A 107 -3.34 -17.63 16.48
C GLY A 107 -1.88 -18.00 16.19
N ARG A 108 -1.66 -19.22 15.67
CA ARG A 108 -0.34 -19.73 15.26
C ARG A 108 -0.17 -19.81 13.73
N GLN A 109 -1.04 -19.14 12.99
CA GLN A 109 -1.00 -19.11 11.53
C GLN A 109 -0.65 -17.72 11.03
N LEU A 110 0.25 -17.66 10.05
CA LEU A 110 0.51 -16.49 9.21
C LEU A 110 -0.24 -16.69 7.90
N TYR A 111 -1.18 -15.79 7.65
CA TYR A 111 -1.98 -15.73 6.46
C TYR A 111 -1.42 -14.65 5.55
N VAL A 112 -1.14 -14.95 4.28
CA VAL A 112 -0.68 -13.97 3.28
C VAL A 112 -1.68 -13.95 2.15
N LEU A 113 -2.12 -12.77 1.74
CA LEU A 113 -3.06 -12.57 0.64
C LEU A 113 -2.55 -11.44 -0.26
N CYS A 114 -2.54 -11.68 -1.57
CA CYS A 114 -2.21 -10.67 -2.57
C CYS A 114 -3.35 -10.55 -3.58
N LEU A 115 -3.66 -9.31 -3.93
CA LEU A 115 -4.54 -8.92 -5.00
C LEU A 115 -3.73 -8.41 -6.19
N TYR A 116 -4.18 -8.76 -7.40
CA TYR A 116 -3.60 -8.36 -8.67
C TYR A 116 -4.64 -7.58 -9.47
N GLY A 117 -4.20 -6.56 -10.21
CA GLY A 117 -5.08 -5.64 -10.94
C GLY A 117 -5.95 -6.34 -11.99
N GLN A 118 -5.53 -7.53 -12.44
CA GLN A 118 -6.33 -8.43 -13.26
C GLN A 118 -6.29 -9.85 -12.73
N ASP A 119 -7.37 -10.59 -12.99
CA ASP A 119 -7.49 -12.00 -12.63
C ASP A 119 -7.11 -12.91 -13.81
N ALA A 120 -5.85 -13.37 -13.82
CA ALA A 120 -5.32 -14.27 -14.83
C ALA A 120 -6.12 -15.57 -14.95
N VAL A 121 -6.73 -16.04 -13.86
CA VAL A 121 -7.48 -17.30 -13.83
C VAL A 121 -8.79 -17.21 -14.62
N THR A 122 -9.41 -16.04 -14.64
CA THR A 122 -10.66 -15.79 -15.38
C THR A 122 -10.42 -15.15 -16.75
N LYS A 123 -9.34 -14.38 -16.92
CA LYS A 123 -8.95 -13.75 -18.18
C LYS A 123 -8.24 -14.70 -19.15
N VAL A 124 -7.50 -15.68 -18.63
CA VAL A 124 -6.72 -16.64 -19.43
C VAL A 124 -7.34 -18.02 -19.30
N ASN A 125 -7.84 -18.54 -20.42
CA ASN A 125 -8.33 -19.91 -20.53
C ASN A 125 -7.23 -20.91 -20.11
N ALA A 126 -7.63 -22.13 -19.75
CA ALA A 126 -6.66 -23.21 -19.56
C ALA A 126 -5.78 -23.33 -20.82
N GLN A 127 -4.45 -23.42 -20.64
CA GLN A 127 -3.45 -23.44 -21.71
C GLN A 127 -3.33 -22.16 -22.56
N GLY A 128 -4.00 -21.07 -22.20
CA GLY A 128 -3.77 -19.76 -22.80
C GLY A 128 -2.46 -19.13 -22.32
N ASP A 129 -1.89 -18.24 -23.13
CA ASP A 129 -0.63 -17.57 -22.79
C ASP A 129 -0.82 -16.56 -21.66
N LEU A 130 -0.02 -16.68 -20.59
CA LEU A 130 0.04 -15.70 -19.49
C LEU A 130 0.74 -14.41 -19.92
N TYR A 131 1.64 -14.54 -20.89
CA TYR A 131 2.40 -13.42 -21.41
C TYR A 131 2.86 -13.71 -22.84
N PRO A 132 2.99 -12.66 -23.70
CA PRO A 132 3.48 -12.88 -25.04
C PRO A 132 4.99 -13.17 -24.98
N ALA A 133 5.40 -14.32 -25.53
CA ALA A 133 6.79 -14.75 -25.51
C ALA A 133 7.63 -14.08 -26.60
N THR A 134 8.92 -13.89 -26.32
CA THR A 134 9.94 -13.50 -27.30
C THR A 134 11.30 -14.12 -26.95
N GLN A 135 12.14 -14.31 -27.98
CA GLN A 135 13.55 -14.68 -27.88
C GLN A 135 14.50 -13.50 -28.14
N GLN A 136 13.97 -12.31 -28.46
CA GLN A 136 14.77 -11.13 -28.77
C GLN A 136 14.65 -10.10 -27.65
N GLU A 137 15.78 -9.68 -27.09
CA GLU A 137 15.82 -8.66 -26.02
C GLU A 137 15.33 -7.28 -26.53
N SER A 138 15.54 -6.98 -27.81
CA SER A 138 15.01 -5.77 -28.46
C SER A 138 13.48 -5.72 -28.52
N GLU A 139 12.80 -6.86 -28.36
CA GLU A 139 11.33 -6.94 -28.42
C GLU A 139 10.65 -6.77 -27.06
N LEU A 140 11.38 -6.72 -25.95
CA LEU A 140 10.76 -6.70 -24.61
C LEU A 140 9.84 -5.48 -24.42
N CYS A 141 10.29 -4.32 -24.89
CA CYS A 141 9.60 -3.05 -24.74
C CYS A 141 9.04 -2.45 -26.03
N ASN A 142 9.24 -3.07 -27.19
CA ASN A 142 8.83 -2.48 -28.47
C ASN A 142 7.31 -2.35 -28.62
N GLN A 143 6.54 -3.02 -27.77
CA GLN A 143 5.07 -2.99 -27.71
C GLN A 143 4.53 -2.18 -26.53
N CYS A 144 5.39 -1.52 -25.73
CA CYS A 144 4.93 -0.61 -24.69
C CYS A 144 4.35 0.68 -25.30
N GLY A 145 3.44 1.32 -24.56
CA GLY A 145 2.87 2.61 -24.97
C GLY A 145 3.89 3.74 -24.93
N ASN A 146 3.61 4.80 -25.69
CA ASN A 146 4.31 6.08 -25.59
C ASN A 146 3.53 7.03 -24.67
N ASN A 147 4.23 7.88 -23.92
CA ASN A 147 3.59 8.96 -23.17
C ASN A 147 3.11 10.09 -24.11
N ALA A 148 2.46 11.12 -23.56
CA ALA A 148 1.99 12.27 -24.33
C ALA A 148 3.09 13.05 -25.08
N ALA A 149 4.35 12.90 -24.66
CA ALA A 149 5.52 13.48 -25.33
C ALA A 149 6.15 12.54 -26.38
N GLY A 150 5.52 11.40 -26.68
CA GLY A 150 6.01 10.42 -27.66
C GLY A 150 7.15 9.55 -27.16
N GLN A 151 7.48 9.57 -25.86
CA GLN A 151 8.56 8.76 -25.29
C GLN A 151 8.04 7.38 -24.89
N LEU A 152 8.77 6.34 -25.27
CA LEU A 152 8.46 4.95 -24.93
C LEU A 152 8.49 4.74 -23.41
N GLN A 153 7.41 4.17 -22.87
CA GLN A 153 7.26 3.94 -21.44
C GLN A 153 7.75 2.54 -21.08
N CYS A 154 9.06 2.40 -20.91
CA CYS A 154 9.73 1.16 -20.57
C CYS A 154 10.76 1.41 -19.46
N ALA A 155 10.76 0.57 -18.43
CA ALA A 155 11.75 0.56 -17.36
C ALA A 155 12.13 -0.89 -17.05
N ASP A 156 13.42 -1.20 -17.00
CA ASP A 156 13.94 -2.54 -16.67
C ASP A 156 13.27 -3.68 -17.46
N ALA A 157 13.07 -3.46 -18.77
CA ALA A 157 12.39 -4.39 -19.69
C ALA A 157 10.89 -4.65 -19.39
N LEU A 158 10.24 -3.77 -18.64
CA LEU A 158 8.80 -3.80 -18.33
C LEU A 158 8.13 -2.52 -18.82
N CYS A 159 6.90 -2.64 -19.33
CA CYS A 159 6.08 -1.49 -19.69
C CYS A 159 5.69 -0.72 -18.43
N ASN A 160 5.96 0.59 -18.41
CA ASN A 160 5.77 1.43 -17.23
C ASN A 160 4.92 2.67 -17.57
N PRO A 161 3.68 2.50 -18.05
CA PRO A 161 2.76 3.62 -18.25
C PRO A 161 2.40 4.27 -16.90
N PRO A 162 1.84 5.50 -16.88
CA PRO A 162 1.41 6.12 -15.64
C PRO A 162 0.29 5.25 -15.06
N TYR A 163 0.56 4.65 -13.90
CA TYR A 163 -0.41 3.83 -13.21
C TYR A 163 -1.44 4.72 -12.51
N THR A 164 -2.70 4.53 -12.85
CA THR A 164 -3.81 5.11 -12.09
C THR A 164 -4.36 4.04 -11.16
N PRO A 165 -4.19 4.15 -9.84
CA PRO A 165 -4.78 3.23 -8.88
C PRO A 165 -6.28 3.06 -9.14
N SER A 166 -6.80 1.86 -8.86
CA SER A 166 -8.20 1.54 -9.15
C SER A 166 -9.10 2.62 -8.55
N ASN A 167 -9.95 3.26 -9.38
CA ASN A 167 -10.75 4.45 -9.06
C ASN A 167 -11.89 4.20 -8.05
N VAL A 168 -11.64 3.47 -6.97
CA VAL A 168 -12.61 3.23 -5.91
C VAL A 168 -13.03 4.57 -5.26
N TYR A 169 -12.20 5.63 -5.36
CA TYR A 169 -12.19 6.67 -4.35
C TYR A 169 -12.26 8.13 -4.83
N LYS A 170 -13.09 8.47 -5.84
CA LYS A 170 -13.52 9.88 -5.98
C LYS A 170 -14.34 10.38 -4.79
N LYS A 171 -15.01 9.48 -4.05
CA LYS A 171 -15.77 9.79 -2.82
C LYS A 171 -14.98 9.51 -1.52
N LYS A 172 -13.75 9.01 -1.63
CA LYS A 172 -12.97 8.41 -0.52
C LYS A 172 -11.47 8.76 -0.58
N LEU A 173 -11.15 9.95 -1.10
CA LEU A 173 -9.88 10.62 -0.76
C LEU A 173 -9.67 10.68 0.77
N LYS A 174 -10.79 10.65 1.52
CA LYS A 174 -10.89 10.43 2.98
C LYS A 174 -10.22 9.15 3.52
N LEU A 175 -10.12 8.07 2.75
CA LEU A 175 -9.57 6.78 3.19
C LEU A 175 -8.13 6.55 2.69
N ALA A 176 -7.79 7.02 1.49
CA ALA A 176 -6.45 6.85 0.91
C ALA A 176 -5.35 7.61 1.67
N LEU A 177 -5.67 8.80 2.20
CA LEU A 177 -4.73 9.61 2.97
C LEU A 177 -4.36 8.96 4.33
N PRO A 178 -5.32 8.51 5.17
CA PRO A 178 -5.01 7.74 6.37
C PRO A 178 -4.23 6.45 6.08
N VAL A 179 -4.61 5.68 5.06
CA VAL A 179 -4.06 4.34 4.77
C VAL A 179 -2.59 4.38 4.35
N ASN A 180 -2.16 5.33 3.52
CA ASN A 180 -0.75 5.55 3.22
C ASN A 180 0.08 5.79 4.49
N ARG A 181 -0.52 6.37 5.53
CA ARG A 181 0.17 6.76 6.76
C ARG A 181 0.26 5.64 7.79
N PHE A 182 -0.74 4.77 7.87
CA PHE A 182 -0.62 3.53 8.62
C PHE A 182 0.50 2.65 8.07
N ARG A 183 0.61 2.55 6.74
CA ARG A 183 1.69 1.82 6.07
C ARG A 183 3.05 2.43 6.38
N LEU A 184 3.20 3.75 6.24
CA LEU A 184 4.46 4.45 6.56
C LEU A 184 4.88 4.22 8.02
N ARG A 185 3.96 4.37 8.97
CA ARG A 185 4.21 4.10 10.39
C ARG A 185 4.61 2.65 10.65
N ARG A 186 3.97 1.69 9.97
CA ARG A 186 4.30 0.27 10.11
C ARG A 186 5.68 -0.04 9.51
N LEU A 187 6.03 0.54 8.35
CA LEU A 187 7.37 0.42 7.75
C LEU A 187 8.46 1.02 8.65
N LEU A 188 8.21 2.19 9.23
CA LEU A 188 9.11 2.80 10.22
C LEU A 188 9.25 1.92 11.46
N ALA A 189 8.13 1.48 12.04
CA ALA A 189 8.13 0.73 13.28
C ALA A 189 8.82 -0.63 13.16
N THR A 190 8.76 -1.24 11.98
CA THR A 190 9.40 -2.52 11.69
C THR A 190 10.84 -2.37 11.18
N GLY A 191 11.32 -1.14 10.95
CA GLY A 191 12.68 -0.85 10.49
C GLY A 191 12.91 -1.09 8.98
N TRP A 192 11.85 -1.04 8.17
CA TRP A 192 11.91 -1.26 6.71
C TRP A 192 11.77 0.02 5.90
N ALA A 193 11.46 1.15 6.55
CA ALA A 193 11.53 2.45 5.89
C ALA A 193 12.98 2.73 5.48
N LYS A 194 13.23 2.91 4.19
CA LYS A 194 14.56 3.24 3.67
C LYS A 194 14.94 4.64 4.15
N ASP A 195 16.17 4.76 4.62
CA ASP A 195 16.75 6.02 5.07
C ASP A 195 18.01 6.31 4.25
N LYS A 196 18.12 7.54 3.72
CA LYS A 196 19.22 7.93 2.83
C LYS A 196 20.59 7.94 3.53
N LYS A 197 20.65 8.03 4.87
CA LYS A 197 21.88 8.11 5.67
C LYS A 197 22.22 6.79 6.34
N ILE A 198 21.24 6.09 6.89
CA ILE A 198 21.45 4.86 7.67
C ILE A 198 20.94 3.60 6.98
N LYS A 199 20.64 3.69 5.67
CA LYS A 199 20.08 2.62 4.80
C LYS A 199 18.63 2.27 5.14
N TYR A 200 18.33 2.03 6.41
CA TYR A 200 17.00 1.79 6.94
C TYR A 200 16.80 2.48 8.29
N ALA A 201 15.60 3.02 8.53
CA ALA A 201 15.21 3.59 9.81
C ALA A 201 15.32 2.55 10.93
N LYS A 202 15.63 3.00 12.15
CA LYS A 202 15.64 2.11 13.32
C LYS A 202 14.19 1.68 13.61
N PRO A 203 13.93 0.41 13.98
CA PRO A 203 12.59 -0.01 14.37
C PRO A 203 12.09 0.82 15.55
N ALA A 204 10.80 1.16 15.56
CA ALA A 204 10.16 1.90 16.65
C ALA A 204 9.54 0.92 17.66
N SER A 205 9.79 1.12 18.96
CA SER A 205 9.31 0.21 20.01
C SER A 205 7.82 0.35 20.30
N LYS A 206 7.25 1.56 20.17
CA LYS A 206 5.93 1.94 20.69
C LYS A 206 5.07 2.77 19.71
N MET A 207 5.23 2.56 18.41
CA MET A 207 4.49 3.31 17.36
C MET A 207 2.97 3.11 17.48
N ASN A 208 2.22 4.15 17.84
CA ASN A 208 0.75 4.05 17.86
C ASN A 208 0.18 3.93 16.44
N ALA A 209 -0.89 3.16 16.28
CA ALA A 209 -1.76 3.26 15.11
C ALA A 209 -2.53 4.58 15.18
N LEU A 210 -2.67 5.24 14.04
CA LEU A 210 -3.52 6.42 13.95
C LEU A 210 -4.99 6.00 14.06
N VAL A 211 -5.86 6.92 14.38
CA VAL A 211 -7.31 6.73 14.39
C VAL A 211 -7.89 7.94 13.71
N TYR A 212 -8.84 7.72 12.80
CA TYR A 212 -9.54 8.83 12.16
C TYR A 212 -10.31 9.62 13.23
N ASP A 213 -10.12 10.93 13.25
CA ASP A 213 -10.81 11.86 14.13
C ASP A 213 -11.59 12.86 13.27
N LYS A 214 -12.91 12.87 13.46
CA LYS A 214 -13.82 13.69 12.67
C LYS A 214 -13.67 15.18 12.95
N ASP A 215 -13.36 15.56 14.19
CA ASP A 215 -13.23 16.98 14.55
C ASP A 215 -11.96 17.57 13.92
N LEU A 216 -10.90 16.76 13.82
CA LEU A 216 -9.69 17.12 13.06
C LEU A 216 -9.97 17.24 11.56
N GLU A 217 -10.78 16.34 10.98
CA GLU A 217 -11.19 16.45 9.57
C GLU A 217 -12.02 17.71 9.35
N ASP A 218 -13.01 17.97 10.20
CA ASP A 218 -13.91 19.12 10.06
C ASP A 218 -13.11 20.42 10.19
N ALA A 219 -12.15 20.49 11.10
CA ALA A 219 -11.27 21.65 11.22
C ALA A 219 -10.39 21.85 9.96
N ALA A 220 -9.80 20.78 9.42
CA ALA A 220 -9.06 20.84 8.16
C ALA A 220 -9.96 21.26 6.99
N PHE A 221 -11.19 20.75 6.96
CA PHE A 221 -12.18 21.05 5.93
C PHE A 221 -12.62 22.51 5.98
N THR A 222 -12.94 23.03 7.17
CA THR A 222 -13.27 24.44 7.37
C THR A 222 -12.16 25.34 6.85
N TYR A 223 -10.89 24.99 7.12
CA TYR A 223 -9.76 25.76 6.64
C TYR A 223 -9.63 25.75 5.10
N VAL A 224 -9.56 24.56 4.49
CA VAL A 224 -9.35 24.46 3.03
C VAL A 224 -10.54 25.00 2.22
N THR A 225 -11.74 25.06 2.82
CA THR A 225 -12.96 25.58 2.18
C THR A 225 -13.36 27.00 2.61
N ALA A 226 -12.55 27.66 3.45
CA ALA A 226 -12.86 29.00 3.97
C ALA A 226 -13.16 30.03 2.86
N ASN A 227 -12.50 29.89 1.71
CA ASN A 227 -12.85 30.62 0.49
C ASN A 227 -13.45 29.65 -0.52
N GLN A 228 -14.53 30.03 -1.20
CA GLN A 228 -15.19 29.14 -2.16
C GLN A 228 -14.36 28.94 -3.43
N ASN A 229 -13.79 30.03 -3.97
CA ASN A 229 -13.12 30.04 -5.28
C ASN A 229 -11.61 29.78 -5.20
N ASP A 230 -11.00 30.09 -4.05
CA ASP A 230 -9.56 29.98 -3.85
C ASP A 230 -9.23 28.95 -2.75
N CYS A 231 -8.07 28.33 -2.89
CA CYS A 231 -7.44 27.45 -1.94
C CYS A 231 -6.37 28.24 -1.17
N PRO A 232 -6.15 27.93 0.12
CA PRO A 232 -5.04 28.48 0.87
C PRO A 232 -3.70 28.08 0.22
N THR A 233 -2.68 28.90 0.42
CA THR A 233 -1.32 28.66 -0.09
C THR A 233 -0.30 28.40 1.02
N LYS A 234 -0.74 28.40 2.28
CA LYS A 234 0.07 28.16 3.48
C LYS A 234 -0.75 27.39 4.52
N GLN A 235 -0.09 26.82 5.53
CA GLN A 235 -0.75 26.19 6.67
C GLN A 235 -1.58 27.16 7.53
N GLU A 236 -2.54 26.62 8.28
CA GLU A 236 -3.24 27.35 9.36
C GLU A 236 -2.38 27.44 10.62
N LYS A 237 -1.65 26.37 10.95
CA LYS A 237 -0.89 26.17 12.19
C LYS A 237 0.48 25.58 11.89
N ASP A 238 1.45 25.97 12.72
CA ASP A 238 2.83 25.46 12.61
C ASP A 238 3.08 24.14 13.34
N ILE A 239 2.14 23.70 14.18
CA ILE A 239 2.24 22.48 15.00
C ILE A 239 0.96 21.65 14.83
N GLY A 240 1.12 20.35 14.59
CA GLY A 240 -0.01 19.42 14.46
C GLY A 240 -0.71 19.49 13.12
N GLU A 241 -0.08 20.09 12.10
CA GLU A 241 -0.61 20.25 10.76
C GLU A 241 0.47 19.92 9.71
N ASN A 242 0.13 19.05 8.76
CA ASN A 242 0.84 18.94 7.51
C ASN A 242 -0.03 19.58 6.42
N PHE A 243 0.46 20.68 5.87
CA PHE A 243 -0.18 21.41 4.79
C PHE A 243 0.59 21.22 3.49
N TRP A 244 -0.12 20.87 2.42
CA TRP A 244 0.44 20.78 1.08
C TRP A 244 -0.42 21.51 0.06
N SER A 245 0.22 22.23 -0.86
CA SER A 245 -0.41 22.96 -1.95
C SER A 245 0.43 22.85 -3.21
N GLY A 246 -0.14 22.33 -4.30
CA GLY A 246 0.58 22.22 -5.57
C GLY A 246 -0.08 21.36 -6.64
N THR A 247 0.72 20.98 -7.65
CA THR A 247 0.36 20.05 -8.71
C THR A 247 0.82 18.64 -8.31
N TYR A 248 -0.14 17.74 -8.05
CA TYR A 248 -0.01 16.42 -7.45
C TYR A 248 1.34 15.68 -7.62
N THR A 249 2.33 16.01 -6.78
CA THR A 249 3.56 15.25 -6.53
C THR A 249 3.98 15.53 -5.09
N LEU A 250 3.62 14.65 -4.17
CA LEU A 250 4.10 14.70 -2.79
C LEU A 250 5.46 14.01 -2.75
N THR A 251 6.48 14.67 -2.19
CA THR A 251 7.69 13.95 -1.82
C THR A 251 7.46 13.23 -0.49
N GLU A 252 8.01 12.01 -0.33
CA GLU A 252 7.87 11.26 0.92
C GLU A 252 8.44 12.02 2.12
N GLU A 253 9.41 12.91 1.92
CA GLU A 253 10.13 13.62 2.97
C GLU A 253 9.26 14.68 3.67
N GLU A 254 8.42 15.41 2.92
CA GLU A 254 7.59 16.51 3.43
C GLU A 254 6.41 16.04 4.29
N ALA A 255 5.94 14.81 4.11
CA ALA A 255 4.82 14.28 4.87
C ALA A 255 5.24 13.75 6.26
N MET A 256 6.51 13.49 6.52
CA MET A 256 6.87 12.45 7.49
C MET A 256 6.92 12.85 8.96
N LYS A 257 7.09 14.13 9.32
CA LYS A 257 7.38 14.51 10.72
C LYS A 257 6.23 14.15 11.67
N GLU A 258 5.03 14.66 11.43
CA GLU A 258 3.83 14.33 12.22
C GLU A 258 3.42 12.86 12.04
N ILE A 259 3.56 12.33 10.82
CA ILE A 259 3.17 10.95 10.49
C ILE A 259 4.05 9.94 11.21
N ALA A 260 5.33 10.22 11.40
CA ALA A 260 6.28 9.32 12.03
C ALA A 260 6.26 9.41 13.56
N HIS A 261 5.54 10.37 14.14
CA HIS A 261 5.57 10.62 15.57
C HIS A 261 4.89 9.51 16.39
N ASP A 262 5.64 8.74 17.18
CA ASP A 262 5.08 7.53 17.82
C ASP A 262 3.96 7.81 18.82
N GLU A 263 3.90 9.00 19.40
CA GLU A 263 2.85 9.42 20.35
C GLU A 263 1.57 9.92 19.69
N THR A 264 1.62 10.33 18.43
CA THR A 264 0.44 10.75 17.66
C THR A 264 -0.53 9.58 17.47
N LYS A 265 -1.81 9.81 17.80
CA LYS A 265 -2.86 8.78 17.83
C LYS A 265 -4.01 9.08 16.89
N LYS A 266 -4.22 10.35 16.56
CA LYS A 266 -5.39 10.81 15.84
C LYS A 266 -4.98 11.59 14.61
N ILE A 267 -5.83 11.50 13.61
CA ILE A 267 -5.65 12.23 12.37
C ILE A 267 -6.97 12.56 11.71
N GLY A 268 -7.07 13.76 11.14
CA GLY A 268 -8.15 14.15 10.25
C GLY A 268 -7.61 15.00 9.12
N CYS A 269 -8.10 14.78 7.89
CA CYS A 269 -7.60 15.51 6.73
C CYS A 269 -8.70 15.93 5.79
N ALA A 270 -8.50 17.06 5.15
CA ALA A 270 -9.32 17.55 4.06
C ALA A 270 -8.47 17.86 2.84
N ALA A 271 -9.10 17.81 1.67
CA ALA A 271 -8.47 18.23 0.44
C ALA A 271 -9.46 19.01 -0.42
N LYS A 272 -8.95 19.99 -1.15
CA LYS A 272 -9.73 20.82 -2.06
C LYS A 272 -8.93 21.06 -3.33
N SER A 273 -9.58 20.87 -4.47
CA SER A 273 -9.03 21.29 -5.77
C SER A 273 -9.55 22.69 -6.09
N CYS A 274 -8.65 23.56 -6.55
CA CYS A 274 -8.98 24.91 -6.98
C CYS A 274 -8.56 25.13 -8.43
N PRO A 275 -9.44 24.80 -9.40
CA PRO A 275 -9.17 24.93 -10.82
C PRO A 275 -8.70 26.34 -11.26
N PRO A 276 -9.26 27.46 -10.74
CA PRO A 276 -8.80 28.80 -11.09
C PRO A 276 -7.32 29.05 -10.77
N GLN A 277 -6.79 28.38 -9.73
CA GLN A 277 -5.39 28.49 -9.30
C GLN A 277 -4.52 27.35 -9.85
N GLY A 278 -5.12 26.32 -10.48
CA GLY A 278 -4.41 25.16 -11.00
C GLY A 278 -3.77 24.25 -9.94
N ILE A 279 -4.22 24.33 -8.68
CA ILE A 279 -3.64 23.59 -7.54
C ILE A 279 -4.66 22.68 -6.85
N THR A 280 -4.14 21.68 -6.16
CA THR A 280 -4.86 20.95 -5.12
C THR A 280 -4.18 21.20 -3.78
N VAL A 281 -4.99 21.37 -2.74
CA VAL A 281 -4.53 21.49 -1.35
C VAL A 281 -4.92 20.24 -0.57
N VAL A 282 -4.04 19.80 0.31
CA VAL A 282 -4.29 18.77 1.33
C VAL A 282 -3.86 19.34 2.68
N ASP A 283 -4.79 19.42 3.62
CA ASP A 283 -4.54 19.78 5.03
C ASP A 283 -4.79 18.52 5.88
N CYS A 284 -3.81 18.12 6.66
CA CYS A 284 -3.88 17.02 7.60
C CYS A 284 -3.50 17.46 9.00
N ARG A 285 -4.35 17.15 9.97
CA ARG A 285 -4.20 17.54 11.37
C ARG A 285 -3.99 16.33 12.25
N TYR A 286 -3.19 16.50 13.30
CA TYR A 286 -2.67 15.42 14.13
C TYR A 286 -2.85 15.72 15.63
N ASP A 287 -3.14 14.68 16.41
CA ASP A 287 -3.24 14.77 17.86
C ASP A 287 -2.72 13.48 18.56
N PRO A 288 -1.83 13.59 19.56
CA PRO A 288 -1.05 14.78 19.91
C PRO A 288 -0.11 15.19 18.78
N ALA A 289 0.13 16.50 18.69
CA ALA A 289 1.08 17.10 17.76
C ALA A 289 2.53 16.92 18.24
N ILE A 290 3.47 16.78 17.31
CA ILE A 290 4.90 16.77 17.64
C ILE A 290 5.44 18.20 17.76
N THR A 291 6.32 18.44 18.73
CA THR A 291 7.08 19.69 18.87
C THR A 291 8.54 19.51 18.46
N ASP A 292 9.28 20.60 18.26
CA ASP A 292 10.68 20.54 17.83
C ASP A 292 11.62 19.92 18.87
N SER A 293 11.24 19.89 20.14
CA SER A 293 11.98 19.23 21.22
C SER A 293 11.74 17.73 21.29
N ASP A 294 10.71 17.22 20.61
CA ASP A 294 10.30 15.83 20.74
C ASP A 294 11.17 14.90 19.90
N THR A 295 11.36 13.69 20.41
CA THR A 295 11.92 12.61 19.61
C THR A 295 10.82 12.06 18.70
N ILE A 296 11.08 11.99 17.39
CA ILE A 296 10.10 11.50 16.41
C ILE A 296 9.56 10.12 16.81
N TYR A 297 10.41 9.18 17.23
CA TYR A 297 9.93 7.94 17.81
C TYR A 297 10.99 7.32 18.71
N THR A 298 10.53 6.52 19.66
CA THR A 298 11.41 5.71 20.50
C THR A 298 11.88 4.49 19.73
N ALA A 299 13.17 4.44 19.42
CA ALA A 299 13.78 3.30 18.75
C ALA A 299 13.87 2.08 19.69
N GLY A 300 13.68 0.88 19.14
CA GLY A 300 13.76 -0.38 19.88
C GLY A 300 14.24 -1.54 19.02
N LYS A 301 14.59 -2.66 19.67
CA LYS A 301 15.00 -3.90 18.97
C LYS A 301 13.84 -4.61 18.28
N MET A 302 12.62 -4.40 18.76
CA MET A 302 11.40 -5.00 18.23
C MET A 302 10.24 -4.00 18.34
N PRO A 303 9.32 -3.97 17.36
CA PRO A 303 8.09 -3.22 17.49
C PRO A 303 7.19 -3.79 18.59
N CYS A 304 6.31 -2.95 19.11
CA CYS A 304 5.35 -3.28 20.17
C CYS A 304 5.96 -3.77 21.50
N LYS A 305 7.21 -3.43 21.80
CA LYS A 305 7.92 -3.89 23.00
C LYS A 305 8.59 -2.73 23.75
N PRO A 306 7.87 -2.07 24.68
CA PRO A 306 6.44 -2.24 24.99
C PRO A 306 5.52 -1.36 24.13
N CYS A 307 4.27 -1.77 23.96
CA CYS A 307 3.21 -0.83 23.59
C CYS A 307 2.80 0.04 24.78
N PRO A 308 2.31 1.28 24.56
CA PRO A 308 1.82 2.14 25.63
C PRO A 308 0.68 1.49 26.43
N SER A 309 0.52 1.92 27.69
CA SER A 309 -0.56 1.43 28.56
C SER A 309 -1.93 1.61 27.90
N GLY A 310 -2.80 0.61 28.02
CA GLY A 310 -4.12 0.62 27.40
C GLY A 310 -4.13 0.33 25.89
N THR A 311 -3.00 -0.06 25.29
CA THR A 311 -2.93 -0.51 23.90
C THR A 311 -2.32 -1.90 23.80
N THR A 312 -2.57 -2.58 22.69
CA THR A 312 -1.98 -3.87 22.35
C THR A 312 -1.33 -3.80 20.98
N CYS A 313 -0.34 -4.64 20.71
CA CYS A 313 0.19 -4.73 19.36
C CYS A 313 -0.94 -5.16 18.41
N SER A 314 -1.08 -4.45 17.30
CA SER A 314 -2.04 -4.74 16.25
C SER A 314 -1.93 -6.19 15.80
N LYS A 315 -3.01 -6.75 15.26
CA LYS A 315 -2.99 -8.12 14.72
C LYS A 315 -1.95 -8.27 13.59
N LEU A 316 -1.72 -7.19 12.84
CA LEU A 316 -0.74 -7.09 11.75
C LEU A 316 0.70 -6.82 12.26
N GLY A 317 0.87 -6.52 13.55
CA GLY A 317 2.15 -6.13 14.13
C GLY A 317 2.61 -4.73 13.74
N GLY A 318 3.72 -4.31 14.33
CA GLY A 318 4.37 -3.02 14.05
C GLY A 318 3.72 -1.82 14.75
N LEU A 319 2.41 -1.85 15.01
CA LEU A 319 1.66 -0.72 15.58
C LEU A 319 0.98 -1.09 16.89
N CYS A 320 0.80 -0.10 17.76
CA CYS A 320 0.06 -0.20 19.02
C CYS A 320 -1.36 0.36 18.82
N GLU A 321 -2.36 -0.49 19.00
CA GLU A 321 -3.77 -0.18 18.78
C GLU A 321 -4.55 -0.30 20.09
N ALA A 322 -5.58 0.53 20.25
CA ALA A 322 -6.54 0.34 21.32
C ALA A 322 -7.18 -1.06 21.19
N PRO A 323 -7.50 -1.75 22.31
CA PRO A 323 -8.23 -3.00 22.27
C PRO A 323 -9.53 -2.80 21.49
N ALA A 324 -9.82 -3.72 20.56
CA ALA A 324 -11.10 -3.70 19.86
C ALA A 324 -12.23 -3.74 20.91
N THR A 325 -13.13 -2.76 20.85
CA THR A 325 -14.36 -2.80 21.65
C THR A 325 -15.14 -4.07 21.27
N PRO A 326 -15.61 -4.88 22.24
CA PRO A 326 -16.34 -6.13 21.98
C PRO A 326 -17.55 -5.96 21.06
#